data_AF-A0A151ANI0-F1
#
_entry.id   AF-A0A151ANI0-F1
#
_cell.length_a   1.000
_cell.length_b   1.000
_cell.length_c   1.000
_cell.angle_alpha   90.00
_cell.angle_beta   90.00
_cell.angle_gamma   90.00
#
_symmetry.space_group_name_H-M   'P 1'
#
loop_
_entity.id
_entity.type
_entity.pdbx_description
1 polymer ?
#
loop_
_entity_poly.entity_id
_entity_poly.type
_entity_poly.pdbx_seq_one_letter_code
_entity_poly.pdbx_strand_id
1 'polypeptide(L)' 'MIAEKFYSSGKLVVCASGLGGWGNTDKIKVRKIHPKFYVVGDMIAEVKNDIPPVSPRVNITAAKQADIVLDYIINYDV' A
#
# COMPACT_ATOMS: atom_id res chain seq x y z
N MET A 1 -3.02 14.95 2.50
CA MET A 1 -3.44 13.53 2.42
C MET A 1 -3.37 12.86 3.81
N ILE A 2 -4.11 11.76 4.06
CA ILE A 2 -4.02 11.00 5.34
C ILE A 2 -2.55 10.62 5.63
N ALA A 3 -1.82 10.15 4.62
CA ALA A 3 -0.42 9.81 4.72
C ALA A 3 0.44 10.95 5.33
N GLU A 4 0.34 12.16 4.80
CA GLU A 4 1.10 13.32 5.29
C GLU A 4 0.72 13.70 6.73
N LYS A 5 -0.57 13.60 7.08
CA LYS A 5 -1.05 13.95 8.42
C LYS A 5 -0.53 12.99 9.48
N PHE A 6 -0.34 11.72 9.13
CA PHE A 6 0.09 10.67 10.05
C PHE A 6 1.56 10.28 9.94
N TYR A 7 2.30 10.83 8.97
CA TYR A 7 3.72 10.53 8.74
C TYR A 7 4.57 10.61 10.03
N SER A 8 4.41 11.70 10.79
CA SER A 8 5.14 11.91 12.05
C SER A 8 4.34 11.56 13.31
N SER A 9 3.23 10.82 13.18
CA SER A 9 2.33 10.54 14.32
C SER A 9 2.85 9.47 15.28
N GLY A 10 3.91 8.75 14.92
CA GLY A 10 4.42 7.59 15.68
C GLY A 10 3.54 6.34 15.60
N LYS A 11 2.41 6.41 14.89
CA LYS A 11 1.54 5.26 14.59
C LYS A 11 2.06 4.49 13.39
N LEU A 12 1.68 3.22 13.30
CA LEU A 12 1.85 2.46 12.05
C LEU A 12 0.95 3.06 10.97
N VAL A 13 1.54 3.38 9.83
CA VAL A 13 0.83 3.91 8.65
C VAL A 13 1.17 3.04 7.45
N VAL A 14 0.14 2.46 6.83
CA VAL A 14 0.26 1.62 5.64
C VAL A 14 -0.63 2.19 4.54
N CYS A 15 -0.04 2.73 3.48
CA CYS A 15 -0.77 3.42 2.41
C CYS A 15 -0.63 2.70 1.06
N ALA A 16 -1.56 2.96 0.14
CA ALA A 16 -1.41 2.60 -1.25
C ALA A 16 -0.82 3.78 -2.06
N SER A 17 -0.05 3.50 -3.13
CA SER A 17 0.50 4.55 -4.00
C SER A 17 -0.51 5.14 -5.00
N GLY A 18 -1.74 4.63 -5.03
CA GLY A 18 -2.62 4.74 -6.19
C GLY A 18 -2.39 3.57 -7.15
N LEU A 19 -3.47 3.04 -7.73
CA LEU A 19 -3.42 1.83 -8.54
C LEU A 19 -4.60 1.75 -9.52
N GLY A 20 -4.29 1.59 -10.80
CA GLY A 20 -5.27 1.26 -11.84
C GLY A 20 -4.76 0.21 -12.83
N GLY A 21 -5.63 -0.22 -13.75
CA GLY A 21 -5.29 -1.11 -14.86
C GLY A 21 -5.25 -2.58 -14.48
N TRP A 22 -4.84 -3.46 -15.38
CA TRP A 22 -4.83 -4.92 -15.20
C TRP A 22 -3.49 -5.54 -15.58
N GLY A 23 -3.29 -6.80 -15.19
CA GLY A 23 -2.06 -7.54 -15.48
C GLY A 23 -0.82 -7.03 -14.72
N ASN A 24 0.29 -7.75 -14.91
CA ASN A 24 1.60 -7.47 -14.31
C ASN A 24 1.56 -7.14 -12.81
N THR A 25 0.84 -7.96 -12.06
CA THR A 25 0.62 -7.77 -10.61
C THR A 25 1.92 -7.88 -9.81
N ASP A 26 2.95 -8.53 -10.34
CA ASP A 26 4.25 -8.64 -9.70
C ASP A 26 4.97 -7.29 -9.54
N LYS A 27 4.57 -6.26 -10.30
CA LYS A 27 5.02 -4.88 -10.09
C LYS A 27 4.49 -4.26 -8.80
N ILE A 28 3.43 -4.81 -8.19
CA ILE A 28 2.91 -4.32 -6.90
C ILE A 28 3.89 -4.75 -5.81
N LYS A 29 4.63 -3.78 -5.26
CA LYS A 29 5.65 -3.99 -4.24
C LYS A 29 5.30 -3.24 -2.96
N VAL A 30 5.86 -3.72 -1.85
CA VAL A 30 5.89 -3.01 -0.58
C VAL A 30 7.16 -2.17 -0.53
N ARG A 31 7.03 -0.88 -0.23
CA ARG A 31 8.15 0.03 0.05
C ARG A 31 8.05 0.49 1.50
N LYS A 32 9.05 0.10 2.31
CA LYS A 32 9.23 0.63 3.67
C LYS A 32 9.93 1.99 3.56
N ILE A 33 9.25 3.05 3.94
CA ILE A 33 9.82 4.41 3.92
C ILE A 33 10.60 4.66 5.22
N HIS A 34 10.05 4.21 6.36
CA HIS A 34 10.74 4.17 7.66
C HIS A 34 10.06 3.10 8.56
N PRO A 35 10.52 2.86 9.81
CA PRO A 35 10.06 1.73 10.64
C PRO A 35 8.54 1.54 10.81
N LYS A 36 7.76 2.64 10.77
CA LYS A 36 6.30 2.63 10.98
C LYS A 36 5.53 3.20 9.78
N PHE A 37 6.16 3.33 8.61
CA PHE A 37 5.51 3.89 7.43
C PHE A 37 5.84 3.10 6.17
N TYR A 38 4.79 2.58 5.54
CA TYR A 38 4.85 1.69 4.39
C TYR A 38 3.95 2.20 3.26
N VAL A 39 4.39 2.02 2.03
CA VAL A 39 3.60 2.29 0.81
C VAL A 39 3.56 1.03 -0.05
N VAL A 40 2.37 0.63 -0.47
CA VAL A 40 2.12 -0.54 -1.31
C VAL A 40 1.58 -0.10 -2.68
N GLY A 41 2.12 -0.65 -3.75
CA GLY A 41 1.63 -0.37 -5.11
C GLY A 41 2.70 -0.56 -6.16
N ASP A 42 2.40 -0.19 -7.40
CA ASP A 42 3.35 -0.30 -8.52
C ASP A 42 4.17 0.98 -8.76
N MET A 43 3.83 2.08 -8.07
CA MET A 43 4.49 3.39 -8.17
C MET A 43 4.44 4.02 -9.58
N ILE A 44 3.57 3.53 -10.47
CA ILE A 44 3.55 3.92 -11.89
C ILE A 44 2.12 4.22 -12.34
N ALA A 45 1.17 3.31 -12.12
CA ALA A 45 -0.16 3.39 -12.69
C ALA A 45 -1.15 4.09 -11.75
N GLU A 46 -1.56 5.30 -12.14
CA GLU A 46 -2.67 6.02 -11.52
C GLU A 46 -3.99 5.71 -12.22
N VAL A 47 -5.10 5.85 -11.48
CA VAL A 47 -6.45 5.72 -12.03
C VAL A 47 -6.70 6.78 -13.10
N LYS A 48 -7.11 6.34 -14.29
CA LYS A 48 -7.52 7.17 -15.43
C LYS A 48 -8.72 6.52 -16.13
N ASN A 49 -9.35 7.22 -17.07
CA ASN A 49 -10.50 6.70 -17.80
C ASN A 49 -10.20 5.38 -18.56
N ASP A 50 -8.97 5.22 -19.03
CA ASP A 50 -8.45 4.04 -19.73
C ASP A 50 -7.77 3.02 -18.80
N ILE A 51 -7.48 3.41 -17.55
CA ILE A 51 -6.77 2.62 -16.54
C ILE A 51 -7.62 2.64 -15.25
N PRO A 52 -8.79 1.97 -15.22
CA PRO A 52 -9.70 2.01 -14.08
C PRO A 52 -9.15 1.22 -12.88
N PRO A 53 -9.62 1.48 -11.65
CA PRO A 53 -9.27 0.69 -10.49
C PRO A 53 -10.00 -0.66 -10.53
N VAL A 54 -9.32 -1.70 -11.02
CA VAL A 54 -9.91 -3.05 -11.15
C VAL A 54 -9.48 -3.98 -10.01
N SER A 55 -10.41 -4.86 -9.64
CA SER A 55 -10.32 -5.70 -8.45
C SER A 55 -9.02 -6.52 -8.33
N PRO A 56 -8.48 -7.19 -9.36
CA PRO A 56 -7.30 -8.05 -9.18
C PRO A 56 -6.09 -7.32 -8.60
N ARG A 57 -5.78 -6.13 -9.13
CA ARG A 57 -4.66 -5.32 -8.65
C ARG A 57 -4.96 -4.68 -7.30
N VAL A 58 -6.18 -4.15 -7.13
CA VAL A 58 -6.62 -3.51 -5.87
C VAL A 58 -6.58 -4.52 -4.71
N ASN A 59 -7.09 -5.74 -4.93
CA ASN A 59 -7.10 -6.80 -3.93
C ASN A 59 -5.67 -7.21 -3.52
N ILE A 60 -4.75 -7.34 -4.47
CA ILE A 60 -3.35 -7.68 -4.14
C ILE A 60 -2.69 -6.58 -3.31
N THR A 61 -2.94 -5.33 -3.65
CA THR A 61 -2.45 -4.18 -2.86
C THR A 61 -3.04 -4.22 -1.46
N ALA A 62 -4.35 -4.39 -1.32
CA ALA A 62 -5.03 -4.47 -0.02
C ALA A 62 -4.53 -5.66 0.82
N ALA A 63 -4.33 -6.83 0.20
CA ALA A 63 -3.80 -8.02 0.89
C ALA A 63 -2.39 -7.78 1.42
N LYS A 64 -1.51 -7.15 0.64
CA LYS A 64 -0.17 -6.75 1.09
C LYS A 64 -0.22 -5.70 2.21
N GLN A 65 -1.17 -4.77 2.17
CA GLN A 65 -1.35 -3.81 3.28
C GLN A 65 -1.78 -4.53 4.58
N ALA A 66 -2.71 -5.48 4.49
CA ALA A 66 -3.16 -6.28 5.63
C ALA A 66 -2.05 -7.15 6.20
N ASP A 67 -1.24 -7.77 5.34
CA ASP A 67 -0.07 -8.58 5.71
C ASP A 67 0.93 -7.77 6.56
N ILE A 68 1.23 -6.53 6.16
CA ILE A 68 2.11 -5.62 6.95
C ILE A 68 1.52 -5.32 8.33
N VAL A 69 0.20 -5.08 8.42
CA VAL A 69 -0.45 -4.80 9.70
C VAL A 69 -0.42 -6.04 10.60
N LEU A 70 -0.70 -7.22 10.03
CA LEU A 70 -0.64 -8.49 10.75
C LEU A 70 0.77 -8.79 11.25
N ASP A 71 1.78 -8.69 10.38
CA ASP A 71 3.18 -8.85 10.72
C ASP A 71 3.60 -7.89 11.83
N TYR A 72 3.19 -6.63 11.75
CA TYR A 72 3.46 -5.65 12.80
C TYR A 72 2.86 -6.06 14.14
N ILE A 73 1.60 -6.50 14.18
CA ILE A 73 0.93 -6.89 15.43
C ILE A 73 1.55 -8.16 16.04
N ILE A 74 1.97 -9.12 15.20
CA ILE A 74 2.56 -10.38 15.66
C ILE A 74 4.00 -10.19 16.15
N ASN A 75 4.81 -9.40 15.42
CA ASN A 75 6.26 -9.32 15.63
C ASN A 75 6.73 -8.05 16.35
N TYR A 76 5.89 -7.03 16.48
CA TYR A 76 6.22 -5.80 17.21
C TYR A 76 5.21 -5.59 18.34
N ASP A 77 5.72 -5.58 19.59
CA ASP A 77 4.95 -5.37 20.81
C ASP A 77 3.98 -4.18 20.68
N VAL A 78 2.71 -4.43 21.02
CA VAL A 78 1.64 -3.45 21.21
C VAL A 78 1.61 -3.00 22.66
#